data_AF-A0A0P7GSJ8-F1
#
_entry.id   AF-A0A0P7GSJ8-F1
#
_cell.length_a   1.000
_cell.length_b   1.000
_cell.length_c   1.000
_cell.angle_alpha   90.00
_cell.angle_beta   90.00
_cell.angle_gamma   90.00
#
_symmetry.space_group_name_H-M   'P 1'
#
loop_
_entity.id
_entity.type
_entity.pdbx_description
1 polymer ?
#
loop_
_entity_poly.entity_id
_entity_poly.type
_entity_poly.pdbx_seq_one_letter_code
_entity_poly.pdbx_strand_id
1 'polypeptide(L)' 'MRLTTFGFFVGFVAVGAHLLGDVLTPAGVNLFWPWGREFSLYLTRADNTVANYGLFLLGVFAVAAAGVLAVQGLP' A
#
# COMPACT_ATOMS: atom_id res chain seq x y z
N MET A 1 4.49 -18.27 -16.92
CA MET A 1 5.27 -17.48 -15.94
C MET A 1 4.81 -16.02 -15.83
N ARG A 2 4.54 -15.29 -16.92
CA ARG A 2 4.17 -13.85 -16.84
C ARG A 2 2.96 -13.54 -15.94
N LEU A 3 1.88 -14.33 -16.03
CA LEU A 3 0.70 -14.13 -15.17
C LEU A 3 0.97 -14.43 -13.70
N THR A 4 1.80 -15.43 -13.41
CA THR A 4 2.22 -15.77 -12.03
C THR A 4 3.01 -14.64 -11.40
N THR A 5 3.99 -14.10 -12.13
CA THR A 5 4.80 -12.95 -11.68
C THR A 5 3.92 -11.72 -11.48
N PHE A 6 3.01 -11.44 -12.41
CA PHE A 6 2.06 -10.34 -12.29
C PHE A 6 1.16 -10.50 -11.06
N GLY A 7 0.52 -11.65 -10.89
CA GLY A 7 -0.36 -11.92 -9.76
C GLY A 7 0.37 -11.86 -8.42
N PHE A 8 1.61 -12.38 -8.35
CA PHE A 8 2.46 -12.22 -7.18
C PHE A 8 2.75 -10.75 -6.88
N PHE A 9 3.12 -9.95 -7.89
CA PHE A 9 3.40 -8.53 -7.71
C PHE A 9 2.18 -7.76 -7.21
N VAL A 10 1.02 -7.98 -7.83
CA VAL A 10 -0.24 -7.36 -7.40
C VAL A 10 -0.56 -7.74 -5.96
N GLY A 11 -0.47 -9.03 -5.61
CA GLY A 11 -0.71 -9.49 -4.24
C GLY A 11 0.27 -8.91 -3.24
N PHE A 12 1.56 -8.91 -3.56
CA PHE A 12 2.63 -8.38 -2.72
C PHE A 12 2.45 -6.87 -2.46
N VAL A 13 2.18 -6.10 -3.52
CA VAL A 13 1.94 -4.65 -3.40
C VAL A 13 0.65 -4.36 -2.66
N ALA A 14 -0.43 -5.11 -2.91
CA ALA A 14 -1.71 -4.90 -2.24
C ALA A 14 -1.61 -5.15 -0.73
N VAL A 15 -1.03 -6.28 -0.32
CA VAL A 15 -0.80 -6.62 1.09
C VAL A 15 0.16 -5.62 1.72
N GLY A 16 1.27 -5.30 1.04
CA GLY A 16 2.25 -4.34 1.54
C GLY A 16 1.66 -2.94 1.73
N ALA A 17 0.85 -2.46 0.79
CA ALA A 17 0.18 -1.17 0.88
C ALA A 17 -0.82 -1.11 2.03
N HIS A 18 -1.56 -2.21 2.27
CA HIS A 18 -2.46 -2.30 3.41
C HIS A 18 -1.70 -2.24 4.75
N LEU A 19 -0.65 -3.05 4.90
CA LEU A 19 0.19 -3.05 6.10
C LEU A 19 0.86 -1.69 6.32
N LEU A 20 1.34 -1.03 5.26
CA LEU A 20 1.86 0.34 5.35
C LEU A 20 0.78 1.31 5.84
N GLY A 21 -0.46 1.18 5.36
CA GLY A 21 -1.60 1.93 5.86
C GLY A 21 -1.76 1.76 7.37
N ASP A 22 -1.76 0.53 7.87
CA ASP A 22 -1.91 0.24 9.31
C ASP A 22 -0.76 0.86 10.13
N VAL A 23 0.48 0.73 9.63
CA VAL A 23 1.69 1.32 10.23
C VAL A 23 1.61 2.84 10.34
N LEU A 24 0.97 3.53 9.39
CA LEU A 24 0.81 4.99 9.46
C LEU A 24 -0.10 5.42 10.61
N THR A 25 -0.98 4.53 11.08
CA THR A 25 -1.98 4.83 12.12
C THR A 25 -1.51 4.48 13.53
N PRO A 26 -2.09 5.10 14.58
CA PRO A 26 -1.80 4.75 15.97
C PRO A 26 -2.11 3.30 16.37
N ALA A 27 -2.91 2.58 15.59
CA ALA A 27 -3.25 1.18 15.85
C ALA A 27 -2.11 0.21 15.47
N GLY A 28 -1.24 0.63 14.54
CA GLY A 28 -0.07 -0.12 14.11
C GLY A 28 -0.37 -1.52 13.56
N VAL A 29 0.69 -2.31 13.43
CA VAL A 29 0.58 -3.74 13.09
C VAL A 29 1.70 -4.54 13.75
N ASN A 30 1.41 -5.77 14.18
CA ASN A 30 2.42 -6.67 14.72
C ASN A 30 2.96 -7.61 13.64
N LEU A 31 3.97 -7.15 12.91
CA LEU A 31 4.55 -7.87 11.76
C LEU A 31 5.18 -9.22 12.11
N PHE A 32 5.63 -9.40 13.35
CA PHE A 32 6.37 -10.59 13.78
C PHE A 32 5.68 -11.33 14.92
N TRP A 33 4.36 -11.17 15.05
CA TRP A 33 3.59 -11.91 16.06
C TRP A 33 3.90 -13.42 15.99
N PRO A 34 4.05 -14.11 17.14
CA PRO A 34 3.89 -13.62 18.51
C PRO A 34 5.15 -13.00 19.13
N TRP A 35 6.29 -13.04 18.46
CA TRP A 35 7.58 -12.59 19.01
C TRP A 35 7.86 -11.10 18.80
N GLY A 36 7.09 -10.46 17.92
CA GLY A 36 7.21 -9.06 17.54
C GLY A 36 6.51 -8.10 18.49
N ARG A 37 7.02 -6.87 18.49
CA ARG A 37 6.30 -5.70 18.99
C ARG A 37 5.48 -5.08 17.87
N GLU A 38 4.44 -4.36 18.25
CA GLU A 38 3.66 -3.51 17.35
C GLU A 38 4.57 -2.45 16.70
N PHE A 39 4.43 -2.30 15.38
CA PHE A 39 5.09 -1.27 14.60
C PHE A 39 4.07 -0.22 14.16
N SER A 40 4.31 1.03 14.55
CA SER A 40 3.49 2.18 14.18
C SER A 40 4.37 3.43 14.09
N LEU A 41 4.09 4.26 13.09
CA LEU A 41 4.72 5.56 12.88
C LEU A 41 3.90 6.72 13.48
N TYR A 42 2.65 6.46 13.90
CA TYR A 42 1.74 7.46 14.48
C TYR A 42 1.63 8.75 13.63
N LEU A 43 1.71 8.64 12.30
CA LEU A 43 1.77 9.80 11.41
C LEU A 43 0.41 10.48 11.24
N THR A 44 -0.65 9.68 11.09
CA THR A 44 -2.01 10.16 10.92
C THR A 44 -3.00 9.22 11.57
N ARG A 45 -4.12 9.74 12.08
CA ARG A 45 -5.21 8.87 12.53
C ARG A 45 -5.97 8.31 11.32
N ALA A 46 -6.57 7.14 11.52
CA ALA A 46 -7.38 6.48 10.50
C ALA A 46 -8.64 7.28 10.09
N ASP A 47 -9.14 8.15 10.97
CA ASP A 47 -10.30 9.02 10.75
C ASP A 47 -9.95 10.37 10.10
N ASN A 48 -8.66 10.64 9.83
CA ASN A 48 -8.24 11.89 9.23
C ASN A 48 -8.67 11.96 7.76
N THR A 49 -9.68 12.79 7.48
CA THR A 49 -10.23 12.98 6.14
C THR A 49 -9.19 13.44 5.12
N VAL A 50 -8.27 14.33 5.51
CA VAL A 50 -7.24 14.84 4.60
C VAL A 50 -6.25 13.75 4.22
N ALA A 51 -5.80 12.95 5.19
CA ALA A 51 -4.91 11.82 4.93
C ALA A 51 -5.57 10.76 4.04
N ASN A 52 -6.85 10.48 4.28
CA ASN A 52 -7.61 9.50 3.51
C ASN A 52 -7.77 9.93 2.04
N TYR A 53 -8.16 11.18 1.79
CA TYR A 53 -8.22 11.71 0.43
C TYR A 53 -6.83 11.81 -0.22
N GLY A 54 -5.79 12.14 0.55
CA GLY A 54 -4.41 12.16 0.07
C GLY A 54 -3.94 10.78 -0.42
N LEU A 55 -4.15 9.74 0.38
CA LEU A 55 -3.83 8.36 0.00
C LEU A 55 -4.69 7.84 -1.16
N PHE A 56 -5.98 8.23 -1.19
CA PHE A 56 -6.86 7.89 -2.31
C PHE A 56 -6.35 8.50 -3.63
N LEU A 57 -6.05 9.79 -3.64
CA LEU A 57 -5.51 10.48 -4.82
C LEU A 57 -4.17 9.88 -5.23
N LEU A 58 -3.28 9.57 -4.27
CA LEU A 58 -2.02 8.88 -4.55
C LEU A 58 -2.26 7.55 -5.27
N GLY A 59 -3.22 6.75 -4.82
CA GLY A 59 -3.61 5.50 -5.47
C GLY A 59 -4.15 5.71 -6.89
N VAL A 60 -5.03 6.70 -7.09
CA VAL A 60 -5.56 7.05 -8.42
C VAL A 60 -4.42 7.43 -9.38
N PHE A 61 -3.49 8.28 -8.94
CA PHE A 61 -2.35 8.68 -9.77
C PHE A 61 -1.39 7.53 -10.05
N ALA A 62 -1.15 6.64 -9.08
CA ALA A 62 -0.33 5.45 -9.29
C ALA A 62 -0.93 4.52 -10.36
N VAL A 63 -2.24 4.29 -10.33
CA VAL A 63 -2.95 3.50 -11.36
C VAL A 63 -2.90 4.20 -12.73
N ALA A 64 -3.14 5.50 -12.78
CA ALA A 64 -3.06 6.27 -14.01
C ALA A 64 -1.64 6.20 -14.64
N ALA A 65 -0.60 6.39 -13.83
CA ALA A 65 0.79 6.29 -14.27
C ALA A 65 1.12 4.88 -14.78
N ALA A 66 0.71 3.84 -14.05
CA ALA A 66 0.89 2.46 -14.49
C ALA A 66 0.18 2.18 -15.83
N GLY A 67 -1.03 2.71 -16.01
CA GLY A 67 -1.77 2.61 -17.27
C GLY A 67 -1.05 3.28 -18.44
N VAL A 68 -0.50 4.49 -18.22
CA VAL A 68 0.30 5.20 -19.24
C VAL A 68 1.55 4.41 -19.62
N LEU A 69 2.29 3.90 -18.64
CA LEU A 69 3.50 3.10 -18.88
C LEU A 69 3.17 1.82 -19.66
N ALA A 70 2.08 1.14 -19.29
CA ALA A 70 1.62 -0.07 -19.97
C ALA A 70 1.26 0.21 -21.45
N VAL A 71 0.60 1.34 -21.74
CA VAL A 71 0.27 1.74 -23.12
C VAL A 71 1.52 2.08 -23.93
N GLN A 72 2.57 2.61 -23.30
CA GLN A 72 3.86 2.90 -23.93
C GLN A 72 4.71 1.64 -24.19
N GLY A 73 4.24 0.45 -23.78
CA GLY A 73 4.98 -0.80 -23.92
C GLY A 73 6.21 -0.92 -23.00
N LEU A 74 6.32 -0.02 -22.01
CA LEU A 74 7.29 -0.14 -20.94
C LEU A 74 6.82 -1.26 -19.98
N PRO A 75 7.73 -2.13 -19.52
CA PRO A 75 7.40 -3.24 -18.63
C PRO A 75 6.85 -2.77 -17.28
#